data_AF-A0A523STB6-F1
#
_entry.id   AF-A0A523STB6-F1
#
_cell.length_a   1.000
_cell.length_b   1.000
_cell.length_c   1.000
_cell.angle_alpha   90.00
_cell.angle_beta   90.00
_cell.angle_gamma   90.00
#
_symmetry.space_group_name_H-M   'P 1'
#
loop_
_entity.id
_entity.type
_entity.pdbx_description
1 polymer ?
#
loop_
_entity_poly.entity_id
_entity_poly.type
_entity_poly.pdbx_seq_one_letter_code
_entity_poly.pdbx_strand_id
1 'polypeptide(L)'
;MIQSTVLFLALCAGTLVEPFRIAEAEPGHHQTCFLAAMAPNGHFAVAWVDSIASGDPLNPEDLELELFIRFFDRDGNPMTEIYQITKIADTNWIYYPCLKMDTAGNAILLWVDRETQSAEEPSYVRFQRFAPDGSPVGSAHTVVARVFLYKRSPIDLSLNNRGEFAVTWLEVIPPYWELTSVWVQRFDLDGYPEDRAFLPHDIPGNYLLPFTFPRVALNDEGDLVVTWRD
;
A
#
# COMPACT_ATOMS: atom_id res chain seq x y z
N MET A 1 24.60 7.46 16.33
CA MET A 1 23.68 8.61 16.46
C MET A 1 22.31 8.07 16.09
N ILE A 2 21.42 7.87 17.08
CA ILE A 2 20.15 7.15 16.87
C ILE A 2 19.15 8.14 16.25
N GLN A 3 18.87 8.02 14.95
CA GLN A 3 17.77 8.76 14.34
C GLN A 3 16.45 8.18 14.87
N SER A 4 15.74 8.98 15.66
CA SER A 4 14.44 8.62 16.23
C SER A 4 13.37 9.29 15.37
N THR A 5 12.59 8.51 14.63
CA THR A 5 11.41 9.03 13.94
C THR A 5 10.25 9.05 14.94
N VAL A 6 9.82 10.24 15.36
CA VAL A 6 8.66 10.44 16.22
C VAL A 6 7.47 10.78 15.33
N LEU A 7 6.44 9.92 15.32
CA LEU A 7 5.22 10.13 14.54
C LEU A 7 4.12 10.73 15.43
N PHE A 8 3.38 11.72 14.93
CA PHE A 8 2.23 12.32 15.61
C PHE A 8 0.94 11.67 15.11
N LEU A 9 0.17 11.02 15.99
CA LEU A 9 -1.24 10.72 15.75
C LEU A 9 -2.10 11.69 16.56
N ALA A 10 -3.04 12.37 15.90
CA ALA A 10 -4.03 13.22 16.57
C ALA A 10 -5.37 12.48 16.65
N LEU A 11 -5.81 12.14 17.86
CA LEU A 11 -7.17 11.65 18.13
C LEU A 11 -8.10 12.83 18.41
N CYS A 12 -9.19 12.98 17.65
CA CYS A 12 -10.26 13.90 17.98
C CYS A 12 -11.17 13.30 19.07
N ALA A 13 -11.34 14.05 20.16
CA ALA A 13 -12.20 13.79 21.34
C ALA A 13 -11.56 13.14 22.59
N GLY A 14 -10.27 13.40 22.85
CA GLY A 14 -9.60 13.08 24.12
C GLY A 14 -8.35 13.92 24.36
N THR A 15 -7.79 13.85 25.58
CA THR A 15 -6.46 14.37 25.88
C THR A 15 -5.47 13.78 24.87
N LEU A 16 -4.58 14.61 24.29
CA LEU A 16 -3.45 14.08 23.53
C LEU A 16 -2.72 13.07 24.43
N VAL A 17 -2.74 11.80 24.04
CA VAL A 17 -1.85 10.81 24.62
C VAL A 17 -0.43 11.21 24.20
N GLU A 18 0.53 11.09 25.10
CA GLU A 18 1.92 11.34 24.75
C GLU A 18 2.33 10.45 23.56
N PRO A 19 3.24 10.92 22.68
CA PRO A 19 3.71 10.12 21.56
C PRO A 19 4.24 8.77 22.06
N PHE A 20 3.79 7.69 21.45
CA PHE A 20 4.25 6.34 21.78
C PHE A 20 4.98 5.72 20.58
N ARG A 21 5.86 4.76 20.89
CA ARG A 21 6.67 4.07 19.89
C ARG A 21 5.88 2.90 19.29
N ILE A 22 5.79 2.87 17.96
CA ILE A 22 5.10 1.78 17.22
C ILE A 22 5.98 0.55 17.01
N ALA A 23 7.28 0.75 16.81
CA ALA A 23 8.30 -0.29 16.63
C ALA A 23 9.67 0.23 17.04
N GLU A 24 10.58 -0.68 17.41
CA GLU A 24 12.01 -0.37 17.52
C GLU A 24 12.68 -0.60 16.17
N ALA A 25 13.61 0.27 15.80
CA ALA A 25 14.45 0.05 14.63
C ALA A 25 15.70 -0.73 15.04
N GLU A 26 16.03 -1.76 14.27
CA GLU A 26 17.28 -2.49 14.47
C GLU A 26 18.49 -1.62 14.09
N PRO A 27 19.69 -1.88 14.65
CA PRO A 27 20.88 -1.09 14.33
C PRO A 27 21.21 -1.12 12.83
N GLY A 28 21.26 0.05 12.19
CA GLY A 28 21.55 0.18 10.75
C GLY A 28 20.32 0.11 9.85
N HIS A 29 19.15 -0.16 10.42
CA HIS A 29 17.88 -0.15 9.72
C HIS A 29 17.26 1.25 9.70
N HIS A 30 16.53 1.58 8.63
CA HIS A 30 15.78 2.81 8.49
C HIS A 30 14.30 2.52 8.24
N GLN A 31 13.46 2.99 9.16
CA GLN A 31 12.01 2.88 9.05
C GLN A 31 11.40 4.10 8.35
N THR A 32 10.59 3.84 7.34
CA THR A 32 9.97 4.85 6.47
C THR A 32 8.53 4.44 6.09
N CYS A 33 7.86 5.29 5.31
CA CYS A 33 6.54 5.02 4.74
C CYS A 33 5.49 4.58 5.77
N PHE A 34 5.41 5.29 6.89
CA PHE A 34 4.39 5.04 7.91
C PHE A 34 2.99 5.35 7.37
N LEU A 35 2.14 4.34 7.36
CA LEU A 35 0.74 4.41 6.97
C LEU A 35 -0.12 4.03 8.15
N ALA A 36 -1.22 4.76 8.36
CA ALA A 36 -2.20 4.41 9.38
C ALA A 36 -3.59 4.26 8.76
N ALA A 37 -4.35 3.29 9.25
CA ALA A 37 -5.78 3.17 9.01
C ALA A 37 -6.50 2.89 10.33
N MET A 38 -7.69 3.45 10.51
CA MET A 38 -8.39 3.44 11.80
C MET A 38 -9.88 3.19 11.58
N ALA A 39 -10.46 2.32 12.41
CA ALA A 39 -11.89 2.10 12.53
C ALA A 39 -12.53 3.10 13.51
N PRO A 40 -13.85 3.38 13.42
CA PRO A 40 -14.53 4.36 14.28
C PRO A 40 -14.46 4.08 15.78
N ASN A 41 -14.20 2.83 16.19
CA ASN A 41 -14.05 2.45 17.59
C ASN A 41 -12.68 2.81 18.19
N GLY A 42 -11.79 3.41 17.39
CA GLY A 42 -10.44 3.81 17.74
C GLY A 42 -9.36 2.75 17.50
N HIS A 43 -9.72 1.52 17.11
CA HIS A 43 -8.76 0.51 16.67
C HIS A 43 -8.05 1.01 15.41
N PHE A 44 -6.73 0.95 15.37
CA PHE A 44 -5.96 1.30 14.19
C PHE A 44 -4.83 0.31 13.93
N ALA A 45 -4.37 0.30 12.68
CA ALA A 45 -3.18 -0.40 12.25
C ALA A 45 -2.16 0.60 11.71
N VAL A 46 -0.89 0.29 11.92
CA VAL A 46 0.23 1.03 11.32
C VAL A 46 1.09 0.07 10.51
N ALA A 47 1.34 0.41 9.25
CA ALA A 47 2.29 -0.28 8.39
C ALA A 47 3.50 0.61 8.11
N TRP A 48 4.68 0.02 7.98
CA TRP A 48 5.92 0.73 7.68
C TRP A 48 6.87 -0.14 6.87
N VAL A 49 7.71 0.51 6.07
CA VAL A 49 8.82 -0.14 5.39
C VAL A 49 10.05 0.03 6.25
N ASP A 50 10.74 -1.07 6.49
CA ASP A 50 12.07 -1.09 7.07
C ASP A 50 13.08 -1.37 5.95
N SER A 51 14.26 -0.76 6.05
CA SER A 51 15.28 -0.86 5.01
C SER A 51 16.67 -0.97 5.62
N ILE A 52 17.46 -1.90 5.09
CA ILE A 52 18.87 -2.09 5.44
C ILE A 52 19.70 -2.19 4.16
N ALA A 53 20.90 -1.61 4.17
CA ALA A 53 21.83 -1.77 3.07
C ALA A 53 22.51 -3.14 3.15
N SER A 54 22.37 -3.95 2.10
CA SER A 54 23.10 -5.21 1.91
C SER A 54 24.45 -5.00 1.20
N GLY A 55 24.68 -3.80 0.64
CA GLY A 55 25.89 -3.41 -0.10
C GLY A 55 26.24 -1.92 0.05
N ASP A 56 26.40 -1.21 -1.07
CA ASP A 56 26.67 0.24 -1.04
C ASP A 56 25.40 0.99 -0.59
N PRO A 57 25.40 1.66 0.58
CA PRO A 57 24.23 2.37 1.08
C PRO A 57 23.78 3.55 0.20
N LEU A 58 24.60 3.97 -0.78
CA LEU A 58 24.24 4.99 -1.77
C LEU A 58 23.61 4.39 -3.04
N ASN A 59 23.72 3.08 -3.24
CA ASN A 59 23.09 2.36 -4.34
C ASN A 59 21.74 1.83 -3.86
N PRO A 60 20.61 2.32 -4.39
CA PRO A 60 19.33 1.86 -3.89
C PRO A 60 19.09 0.38 -4.23
N GLU A 61 19.71 -0.18 -5.28
CA GLU A 61 19.64 -1.63 -5.60
C GLU A 61 20.27 -2.53 -4.53
N ASP A 62 21.09 -1.96 -3.65
CA ASP A 62 21.69 -2.66 -2.51
C ASP A 62 20.88 -2.45 -1.23
N LEU A 63 19.60 -2.07 -1.33
CA LEU A 63 18.67 -1.99 -0.20
C LEU A 63 17.78 -3.23 -0.14
N GLU A 64 17.75 -3.86 1.03
CA GLU A 64 16.75 -4.85 1.37
C GLU A 64 15.57 -4.15 2.05
N LEU A 65 14.39 -4.27 1.44
CA LEU A 65 13.16 -3.66 1.93
C LEU A 65 12.25 -4.73 2.52
N GLU A 66 11.78 -4.47 3.74
CA GLU A 66 10.83 -5.31 4.46
C GLU A 66 9.60 -4.49 4.82
N LEU A 67 8.41 -5.07 4.66
CA LEU A 67 7.16 -4.40 4.99
C LEU A 67 6.58 -5.04 6.26
N PHE A 68 6.23 -4.19 7.20
CA PHE A 68 5.69 -4.59 8.48
C PHE A 68 4.34 -3.95 8.74
N ILE A 69 3.55 -4.57 9.61
CA ILE A 69 2.30 -4.03 10.12
C ILE A 69 2.10 -4.43 11.59
N ARG A 70 1.44 -3.56 12.35
CA ARG A 70 1.02 -3.83 13.72
C ARG A 70 -0.33 -3.18 14.01
N PHE A 71 -1.15 -3.86 14.79
CA PHE A 71 -2.47 -3.40 15.22
C PHE A 71 -2.44 -2.91 16.67
N PHE A 72 -3.24 -1.90 16.97
CA PHE A 72 -3.25 -1.20 18.25
C PHE A 72 -4.67 -0.89 18.69
N ASP A 73 -4.95 -1.01 19.98
CA ASP A 73 -6.22 -0.56 20.52
C ASP A 73 -6.33 0.98 20.48
N ARG A 74 -7.50 1.51 20.90
CA ARG A 74 -7.75 2.96 20.90
C ARG A 74 -6.82 3.79 21.78
N ASP A 75 -6.16 3.15 22.74
CA ASP A 75 -5.25 3.78 23.69
C ASP A 75 -3.79 3.68 23.22
N GLY A 76 -3.55 3.04 22.07
CA GLY A 76 -2.22 2.83 21.50
C GLY A 76 -1.49 1.61 22.04
N ASN A 77 -2.17 0.73 22.79
CA ASN A 77 -1.56 -0.53 23.22
C ASN A 77 -1.53 -1.51 22.04
N PRO A 78 -0.41 -2.22 21.83
CA PRO A 78 -0.33 -3.19 20.76
C PRO A 78 -1.28 -4.37 21.00
N MET A 79 -2.14 -4.64 20.02
CA MET A 79 -3.02 -5.81 19.98
C MET A 79 -2.30 -7.04 19.41
N THR A 80 -1.33 -6.81 18.53
CA THR A 80 -0.52 -7.86 17.89
C THR A 80 0.96 -7.66 18.16
N GLU A 81 1.72 -8.73 17.97
CA GLU A 81 3.14 -8.61 17.66
C GLU A 81 3.34 -7.92 16.31
N ILE A 82 4.57 -7.49 16.04
CA ILE A 82 4.95 -6.97 14.72
C ILE A 82 4.83 -8.12 13.71
N TYR A 83 4.08 -7.90 12.64
CA TYR A 83 3.90 -8.87 11.57
C TYR A 83 4.71 -8.45 10.34
N GLN A 84 5.66 -9.29 9.92
CA GLN A 84 6.42 -9.11 8.69
C GLN A 84 5.64 -9.69 7.50
N ILE A 85 5.42 -8.87 6.48
CA ILE A 85 4.77 -9.28 5.25
C ILE A 85 5.71 -10.15 4.42
N THR A 86 5.20 -11.27 3.93
CA THR A 86 5.95 -12.17 3.04
C THR A 86 5.96 -11.64 1.60
N LYS A 87 7.16 -11.31 1.09
CA LYS A 87 7.40 -10.93 -0.31
C LYS A 87 7.50 -12.16 -1.23
N ILE A 88 7.41 -11.93 -2.54
CA ILE A 88 7.75 -12.96 -3.54
C ILE A 88 9.26 -13.26 -3.47
N ALA A 89 9.63 -14.55 -3.53
CA ALA A 89 11.01 -15.03 -3.33
C ALA A 89 12.04 -14.36 -4.25
N ASP A 90 11.65 -14.03 -5.49
CA ASP A 90 12.53 -13.43 -6.50
C ASP A 90 12.36 -11.90 -6.58
N THR A 91 11.95 -11.25 -5.49
CA THR A 91 11.79 -9.79 -5.42
C THR A 91 12.57 -9.19 -4.25
N ASN A 92 13.24 -8.08 -4.52
CA ASN A 92 14.03 -7.36 -3.52
C ASN A 92 13.36 -6.05 -3.09
N TRP A 93 12.37 -5.60 -3.87
CA TRP A 93 11.73 -4.31 -3.70
C TRP A 93 10.29 -4.44 -3.28
N ILE A 94 9.96 -3.89 -2.12
CA ILE A 94 8.59 -3.61 -1.67
C ILE A 94 8.40 -2.11 -1.66
N TYR A 95 7.41 -1.60 -2.39
CA TYR A 95 7.21 -0.16 -2.52
C TYR A 95 5.74 0.24 -2.63
N TYR A 96 5.47 1.52 -2.29
CA TYR A 96 4.14 2.13 -2.22
C TYR A 96 3.07 1.28 -1.51
N PRO A 97 3.28 0.93 -0.23
CA PRO A 97 2.21 0.29 0.52
C PRO A 97 0.98 1.20 0.60
N CYS A 98 -0.20 0.60 0.68
CA CYS A 98 -1.48 1.25 0.87
C CYS A 98 -2.26 0.47 1.92
N LEU A 99 -2.64 1.12 3.03
CA LEU A 99 -3.36 0.50 4.14
C LEU A 99 -4.75 1.13 4.26
N LYS A 100 -5.79 0.30 4.27
CA LYS A 100 -7.17 0.70 4.56
C LYS A 100 -7.79 -0.23 5.60
N MET A 101 -8.75 0.30 6.34
CA MET A 101 -9.49 -0.42 7.37
C MET A 101 -10.98 -0.06 7.26
N ASP A 102 -11.85 -1.05 7.31
CA ASP A 102 -13.30 -0.85 7.30
C ASP A 102 -13.84 -0.52 8.71
N THR A 103 -15.14 -0.23 8.79
CA THR A 103 -15.79 0.10 10.08
C THR A 103 -15.84 -1.06 11.07
N ALA A 104 -15.71 -2.31 10.62
CA ALA A 104 -15.62 -3.50 11.46
C ALA A 104 -14.20 -3.77 11.97
N GLY A 105 -13.19 -3.10 11.40
CA GLY A 105 -11.78 -3.29 11.73
C GLY A 105 -11.05 -4.29 10.83
N ASN A 106 -11.68 -4.82 9.76
CA ASN A 106 -10.94 -5.58 8.77
C ASN A 106 -9.99 -4.61 8.05
N ALA A 107 -8.74 -5.04 7.84
CA ALA A 107 -7.76 -4.22 7.14
C ALA A 107 -7.25 -4.91 5.88
N ILE A 108 -6.97 -4.10 4.86
CA ILE A 108 -6.30 -4.52 3.64
C ILE A 108 -5.00 -3.74 3.54
N LEU A 109 -3.91 -4.48 3.34
CA LEU A 109 -2.62 -3.92 2.95
C LEU A 109 -2.34 -4.33 1.50
N LEU A 110 -2.19 -3.34 0.64
CA LEU A 110 -1.63 -3.50 -0.70
C LEU A 110 -0.20 -3.00 -0.74
N TRP A 111 0.62 -3.60 -1.59
CA TRP A 111 1.96 -3.12 -1.90
C TRP A 111 2.37 -3.58 -3.29
N VAL A 112 3.51 -3.11 -3.77
CA VAL A 112 4.08 -3.57 -5.02
C VAL A 112 5.37 -4.32 -4.76
N ASP A 113 5.45 -5.55 -5.27
CA ASP A 113 6.65 -6.38 -5.32
C ASP A 113 7.33 -6.22 -6.69
N ARG A 114 8.65 -6.07 -6.70
CA ARG A 114 9.47 -5.99 -7.92
C ARG A 114 10.89 -6.51 -7.72
N GLU A 115 11.49 -6.98 -8.81
CA GLU A 115 12.87 -7.49 -8.80
C GLU A 115 13.91 -6.35 -8.68
N THR A 116 13.73 -5.26 -9.42
CA THR A 116 14.65 -4.10 -9.48
C THR A 116 13.86 -2.78 -9.49
N GLN A 117 14.50 -1.60 -9.41
CA GLN A 117 13.78 -0.34 -9.63
C GLN A 117 13.43 -0.07 -11.10
N SER A 118 13.97 -0.89 -12.00
CA SER A 118 13.67 -1.05 -13.43
C SER A 118 12.23 -0.81 -13.86
N ALA A 119 11.80 0.40 -14.27
CA ALA A 119 10.47 0.62 -14.89
C ALA A 119 10.13 -0.37 -16.03
N GLU A 120 11.16 -0.94 -16.64
CA GLU A 120 11.11 -1.90 -17.75
C GLU A 120 10.90 -3.36 -17.30
N GLU A 121 10.88 -3.61 -15.99
CA GLU A 121 10.61 -4.93 -15.41
C GLU A 121 9.17 -5.03 -14.90
N PRO A 122 8.52 -6.20 -15.02
CA PRO A 122 7.17 -6.40 -14.52
C PRO A 122 7.13 -6.23 -12.99
N SER A 123 6.04 -5.62 -12.53
CA SER A 123 5.69 -5.49 -11.11
C SER A 123 4.47 -6.36 -10.78
N TYR A 124 4.30 -6.64 -9.49
CA TYR A 124 3.18 -7.39 -8.96
C TYR A 124 2.51 -6.57 -7.87
N VAL A 125 1.22 -6.25 -8.02
CA VAL A 125 0.43 -5.66 -6.94
C VAL A 125 -0.03 -6.79 -6.03
N ARG A 126 0.42 -6.74 -4.79
CA ARG A 126 0.27 -7.76 -3.77
C ARG A 126 -0.70 -7.31 -2.71
N PHE A 127 -1.31 -8.28 -2.06
CA PHE A 127 -2.43 -8.10 -1.15
C PHE A 127 -2.30 -9.01 0.07
N GLN A 128 -2.63 -8.47 1.23
CA GLN A 128 -2.88 -9.23 2.46
C GLN A 128 -4.07 -8.63 3.20
N ARG A 129 -5.04 -9.48 3.54
CA ARG A 129 -6.16 -9.16 4.42
C ARG A 129 -5.80 -9.48 5.87
N PHE A 130 -6.32 -8.66 6.79
CA PHE A 130 -6.28 -8.89 8.23
C PHE A 130 -7.68 -8.83 8.81
N ALA A 131 -7.96 -9.72 9.76
CA ALA A 131 -9.18 -9.71 10.55
C ALA A 131 -9.16 -8.58 11.59
N PRO A 132 -10.31 -8.24 12.22
CA PRO A 132 -10.38 -7.19 13.24
C PRO A 132 -9.55 -7.41 14.50
N ASP A 133 -9.00 -8.60 14.72
CA ASP A 133 -8.04 -8.87 15.79
C ASP A 133 -6.58 -8.68 15.35
N GLY A 134 -6.37 -8.27 14.10
CA GLY A 134 -5.06 -8.09 13.47
C GLY A 134 -4.43 -9.38 12.96
N SER A 135 -5.11 -10.53 13.04
CA SER A 135 -4.61 -11.78 12.47
C SER A 135 -4.68 -11.77 10.93
N PRO A 136 -3.65 -12.26 10.22
CA PRO A 136 -3.71 -12.38 8.76
C PRO A 136 -4.76 -13.40 8.34
N VAL A 137 -5.63 -13.03 7.41
CA VAL A 137 -6.62 -13.93 6.81
C VAL A 137 -6.05 -14.48 5.51
N GLY A 138 -5.71 -15.78 5.51
CA GLY A 138 -5.03 -16.40 4.38
C GLY A 138 -3.59 -15.88 4.19
N SER A 139 -2.99 -16.24 3.06
CA SER A 139 -1.63 -15.83 2.70
C SER A 139 -1.62 -14.69 1.68
N ALA A 140 -0.56 -13.89 1.72
CA ALA A 140 -0.32 -12.83 0.76
C ALA A 140 -0.32 -13.36 -0.67
N HIS A 141 -1.09 -12.73 -1.55
CA HIS A 141 -1.21 -13.14 -2.95
C HIS A 141 -1.25 -11.92 -3.89
N THR A 142 -1.17 -12.20 -5.19
CA THR A 142 -1.12 -11.18 -6.24
C THR A 142 -2.52 -10.89 -6.77
N VAL A 143 -2.93 -9.63 -6.76
CA VAL A 143 -4.22 -9.15 -7.30
C VAL A 143 -4.07 -8.57 -8.71
N VAL A 144 -2.90 -7.98 -9.03
CA VAL A 144 -2.54 -7.55 -10.38
C VAL A 144 -1.15 -8.05 -10.71
N ALA A 145 -1.04 -8.89 -11.74
CA ALA A 145 0.19 -9.60 -12.07
C ALA A 145 0.84 -9.07 -13.34
N ARG A 146 2.19 -9.00 -13.33
CA ARG A 146 3.02 -8.73 -14.51
C ARG A 146 2.64 -7.45 -15.26
N VAL A 147 2.46 -6.37 -14.51
CA VAL A 147 2.18 -5.04 -15.05
C VAL A 147 3.43 -4.17 -15.01
N PHE A 148 3.65 -3.36 -16.04
CA PHE A 148 4.76 -2.42 -16.06
C PHE A 148 4.33 -1.13 -15.36
N LEU A 149 4.59 -1.04 -14.05
CA LEU A 149 4.13 0.11 -13.26
C LEU A 149 5.07 1.31 -13.39
N TYR A 150 4.47 2.50 -13.38
CA TYR A 150 5.23 3.73 -13.29
C TYR A 150 5.97 3.84 -11.96
N LYS A 151 7.18 4.39 -11.98
CA LYS A 151 8.08 4.45 -10.80
C LYS A 151 7.55 5.32 -9.63
N ARG A 152 6.54 6.17 -9.84
CA ARG A 152 6.07 7.16 -8.85
C ARG A 152 4.60 6.99 -8.52
N SER A 153 4.31 6.64 -7.25
CA SER A 153 2.96 6.47 -6.69
C SER A 153 2.00 5.77 -7.66
N PRO A 154 2.33 4.54 -8.10
CA PRO A 154 1.62 3.88 -9.16
C PRO A 154 0.26 3.36 -8.72
N ILE A 155 0.01 3.13 -7.43
CA ILE A 155 -1.23 2.51 -6.96
C ILE A 155 -1.97 3.36 -5.93
N ASP A 156 -3.27 3.14 -5.83
CA ASP A 156 -4.13 3.60 -4.72
C ASP A 156 -5.23 2.56 -4.44
N LEU A 157 -5.75 2.59 -3.21
CA LEU A 157 -6.71 1.62 -2.67
C LEU A 157 -7.88 2.34 -2.00
N SER A 158 -9.10 1.89 -2.29
CA SER A 158 -10.30 2.25 -1.51
C SER A 158 -11.03 0.99 -1.09
N LEU A 159 -11.43 0.91 0.18
CA LEU A 159 -12.17 -0.20 0.79
C LEU A 159 -13.49 0.35 1.32
N ASN A 160 -14.60 -0.30 0.97
CA ASN A 160 -15.92 0.03 1.52
C ASN A 160 -16.29 -0.87 2.71
N ASN A 161 -17.40 -0.58 3.37
CA ASN A 161 -17.89 -1.33 4.54
C ASN A 161 -18.66 -2.61 4.19
N ARG A 162 -18.79 -2.94 2.90
CA ARG A 162 -19.42 -4.18 2.44
C ARG A 162 -18.41 -5.30 2.15
N GLY A 163 -17.11 -4.99 2.29
CA GLY A 163 -16.06 -5.94 1.95
C GLY A 163 -15.80 -5.98 0.45
N GLU A 164 -15.89 -4.84 -0.23
CA GLU A 164 -15.41 -4.68 -1.59
C GLU A 164 -14.32 -3.61 -1.58
N PHE A 165 -13.33 -3.77 -2.45
CA PHE A 165 -12.31 -2.76 -2.63
C PHE A 165 -12.03 -2.50 -4.10
N ALA A 166 -11.56 -1.30 -4.38
CA ALA A 166 -11.11 -0.89 -5.70
C ALA A 166 -9.62 -0.54 -5.65
N VAL A 167 -8.90 -0.97 -6.69
CA VAL A 167 -7.49 -0.65 -6.89
C VAL A 167 -7.36 0.15 -8.16
N THR A 168 -6.65 1.27 -8.10
CA THR A 168 -6.16 1.94 -9.30
C THR A 168 -4.67 1.71 -9.47
N TRP A 169 -4.20 1.58 -10.71
CA TRP A 169 -2.78 1.57 -11.01
C TRP A 169 -2.39 2.38 -12.25
N LEU A 170 -1.15 2.87 -12.27
CA LEU A 170 -0.52 3.49 -13.44
C LEU A 170 0.34 2.46 -14.16
N GLU A 171 -0.13 2.06 -15.34
CA GLU A 171 0.63 1.21 -16.23
C GLU A 171 1.32 2.05 -17.29
N VAL A 172 2.61 1.83 -17.49
CA VAL A 172 3.37 2.46 -18.58
C VAL A 172 3.00 1.83 -19.93
N ILE A 173 3.25 2.54 -21.02
CA ILE A 173 2.92 2.09 -22.37
C ILE A 173 4.20 1.79 -23.16
N PRO A 174 4.73 0.55 -23.17
CA PRO A 174 5.93 0.23 -23.94
C PRO A 174 5.77 0.52 -25.45
N PRO A 175 6.83 1.02 -26.13
CA PRO A 175 8.18 1.30 -25.61
C PRO A 175 8.32 2.71 -24.98
N TYR A 176 7.22 3.43 -24.78
CA TYR A 176 7.19 4.79 -24.26
C TYR A 176 7.05 4.78 -22.73
N TRP A 177 8.13 4.47 -22.02
CA TRP A 177 8.18 4.30 -20.55
C TRP A 177 7.82 5.53 -19.71
N GLU A 178 7.67 6.70 -20.33
CA GLU A 178 7.22 7.93 -19.69
C GLU A 178 5.74 8.23 -19.98
N LEU A 179 5.05 7.39 -20.76
CA LEU A 179 3.61 7.46 -20.99
C LEU A 179 2.91 6.40 -20.19
N THR A 180 1.79 6.77 -19.60
CA THR A 180 1.05 5.95 -18.65
C THR A 180 -0.44 6.00 -18.96
N SER A 181 -1.15 4.95 -18.53
CA SER A 181 -2.62 4.88 -18.49
C SER A 181 -3.06 4.58 -17.06
N VAL A 182 -4.19 5.14 -16.65
CA VAL A 182 -4.83 4.79 -15.38
C VAL A 182 -5.72 3.60 -15.60
N TRP A 183 -5.51 2.54 -14.84
CA TRP A 183 -6.39 1.40 -14.79
C TRP A 183 -7.09 1.34 -13.44
N VAL A 184 -8.27 0.74 -13.42
CA VAL A 184 -9.02 0.46 -12.20
C VAL A 184 -9.69 -0.91 -12.28
N GLN A 185 -9.77 -1.61 -11.15
CA GLN A 185 -10.47 -2.88 -11.02
C GLN A 185 -11.07 -3.03 -9.61
N ARG A 186 -12.20 -3.73 -9.52
CA ARG A 186 -12.88 -4.06 -8.26
C ARG A 186 -12.60 -5.50 -7.83
N PHE A 187 -12.54 -5.68 -6.53
CA PHE A 187 -12.24 -6.95 -5.89
C PHE A 187 -13.15 -7.14 -4.67
N ASP A 188 -13.46 -8.39 -4.38
CA ASP A 188 -14.07 -8.77 -3.11
C ASP A 188 -13.05 -8.66 -1.96
N LEU A 189 -13.48 -8.81 -0.72
CA LEU A 189 -12.63 -8.66 0.47
C LEU A 189 -11.47 -9.66 0.52
N ASP A 190 -11.56 -10.78 -0.20
CA ASP A 190 -10.53 -11.81 -0.26
C ASP A 190 -9.54 -11.59 -1.41
N GLY A 191 -9.71 -10.53 -2.19
CA GLY A 191 -8.80 -10.14 -3.27
C GLY A 191 -9.14 -10.77 -4.62
N TYR A 192 -10.32 -11.37 -4.77
CA TYR A 192 -10.75 -11.91 -6.06
C TYR A 192 -11.46 -10.83 -6.89
N PRO A 193 -11.14 -10.75 -8.20
CA PRO A 193 -11.70 -9.71 -9.05
C PRO A 193 -13.20 -9.93 -9.27
N GLU A 194 -14.00 -8.89 -9.04
CA GLU A 194 -15.44 -8.88 -9.34
C GLU A 194 -15.71 -8.52 -10.80
N ASP A 195 -14.80 -7.76 -11.39
CA ASP A 195 -14.86 -7.31 -12.77
C ASP A 195 -13.52 -7.44 -13.49
N ARG A 196 -13.50 -7.04 -14.76
CA ARG A 196 -12.25 -6.87 -15.51
C ARG A 196 -11.75 -5.46 -15.34
N ALA A 197 -10.43 -5.31 -15.25
CA ALA A 197 -9.77 -4.02 -15.28
C ALA A 197 -10.22 -3.17 -16.48
N PHE A 198 -10.44 -1.88 -16.25
CA PHE A 198 -10.85 -0.93 -17.29
C PHE A 198 -10.16 0.43 -17.15
N LEU A 199 -10.19 1.21 -18.24
CA LEU A 199 -9.72 2.59 -18.27
C LEU A 199 -10.86 3.53 -17.86
N PRO A 200 -10.68 4.40 -16.86
CA PRO A 200 -11.69 5.38 -16.45
C PRO A 200 -11.70 6.63 -17.35
N HIS A 201 -10.85 6.66 -18.38
CA HIS A 201 -10.70 7.77 -19.32
C HIS A 201 -10.68 7.25 -20.77
N ASP A 202 -11.00 8.14 -21.71
CA ASP A 202 -10.77 7.87 -23.14
C ASP A 202 -9.26 7.93 -23.44
N ILE A 203 -8.79 7.14 -24.40
CA ILE A 203 -7.41 7.24 -24.89
C ILE A 203 -7.35 8.42 -25.86
N PRO A 204 -6.68 9.55 -25.55
CA PRO A 204 -6.68 10.71 -26.42
C PRO A 204 -6.00 10.35 -27.74
N GLY A 205 -6.74 10.48 -28.85
CA GLY A 205 -6.16 10.42 -30.18
C GLY A 205 -5.13 11.54 -30.34
N ASN A 206 -3.84 11.19 -30.37
CA ASN A 206 -2.67 12.01 -30.69
C ASN A 206 -2.11 12.97 -29.63
N TYR A 207 -2.58 12.98 -28.38
CA TYR A 207 -1.93 13.71 -27.29
C TYR A 207 -1.47 12.75 -26.20
N LEU A 208 -0.16 12.50 -26.18
CA LEU A 208 0.51 11.61 -25.25
C LEU A 208 0.93 12.41 -23.99
N LEU A 209 -0.05 12.82 -23.18
CA LEU A 209 0.25 13.34 -21.85
C LEU A 209 0.21 12.19 -20.84
N PRO A 210 1.19 12.10 -19.93
CA PRO A 210 1.23 11.02 -18.95
C PRO A 210 0.24 11.25 -17.82
N PHE A 211 -0.59 10.24 -17.55
CA PHE A 211 -1.41 10.24 -16.35
C PHE A 211 -0.56 9.93 -15.11
N THR A 212 -0.74 10.69 -14.04
CA THR A 212 0.03 10.55 -12.80
C THR A 212 -0.86 10.65 -11.57
N PHE A 213 -0.40 10.05 -10.46
CA PHE A 213 -1.06 10.09 -9.14
C PHE A 213 -2.54 9.68 -9.18
N PRO A 214 -2.86 8.44 -9.62
CA PRO A 214 -4.23 7.98 -9.59
C PRO A 214 -4.72 7.93 -8.15
N ARG A 215 -6.00 8.22 -7.96
CA ARG A 215 -6.69 8.04 -6.69
C ARG A 215 -8.04 7.40 -6.94
N VAL A 216 -8.49 6.60 -5.99
CA VAL A 216 -9.80 5.96 -6.03
C VAL A 216 -10.57 6.16 -4.73
N ALA A 217 -11.87 6.42 -4.88
CA ALA A 217 -12.84 6.37 -3.81
C ALA A 217 -13.97 5.41 -4.19
N LEU A 218 -14.35 4.55 -3.25
CA LEU A 218 -15.45 3.59 -3.36
C LEU A 218 -16.39 3.82 -2.18
N ASN A 219 -17.69 4.00 -2.43
CA ASN A 219 -18.69 4.06 -1.36
C ASN A 219 -19.32 2.69 -1.08
N ASP A 220 -20.19 2.65 -0.07
CA ASP A 220 -20.89 1.43 0.33
C ASP A 220 -21.99 1.01 -0.66
N GLU A 221 -22.39 1.87 -1.60
CA GLU A 221 -23.28 1.53 -2.70
C GLU A 221 -22.56 0.90 -3.90
N GLY A 222 -21.22 0.89 -3.90
CA GLY A 222 -20.39 0.41 -5.00
C GLY A 222 -20.17 1.44 -6.11
N ASP A 223 -20.47 2.72 -5.88
CA ASP A 223 -20.10 3.83 -6.75
C ASP A 223 -18.61 4.15 -6.60
N LEU A 224 -17.99 4.45 -7.73
CA LEU A 224 -16.54 4.61 -7.84
C LEU A 224 -16.19 5.97 -8.46
N VAL A 225 -15.28 6.68 -7.81
CA VAL A 225 -14.68 7.92 -8.32
C VAL A 225 -13.19 7.70 -8.49
N VAL A 226 -12.68 7.96 -9.69
CA VAL A 226 -11.25 7.93 -10.00
C VAL A 226 -10.79 9.32 -10.37
N THR A 227 -9.65 9.75 -9.82
CA THR A 227 -9.00 11.01 -10.20
C THR A 227 -7.55 10.76 -10.58
N TRP A 228 -7.00 11.64 -11.40
CA TRP A 228 -5.62 11.59 -11.89
C TRP A 228 -5.15 13.00 -12.25
N ARG A 229 -3.87 13.13 -12.60
CA ARG A 229 -3.26 14.34 -13.15
C ARG A 229 -2.69 14.04 -14.52
N ASP A 230 -3.07 14.83 -15.52
CA ASP A 230 -2.55 14.82 -16.89
C ASP A 230 -1.79 16.11 -17.26
#